data_AF-A7SF06-F1
#
_entry.id   AF-A7SF06-F1
#
_cell.length_a   1.000
_cell.length_b   1.000
_cell.length_c   1.000
_cell.angle_alpha   90.00
_cell.angle_beta   90.00
_cell.angle_gamma   90.00
#
_symmetry.space_group_name_H-M   'P 1'
#
loop_
_entity.id
_entity.type
_entity.pdbx_description
1 polymer ?
#
loop_
_entity_poly.entity_id
_entity_poly.type
_entity_poly.pdbx_seq_one_letter_code
_entity_poly.pdbx_strand_id
1 'polypeptide(L)'
;MGRVIAVFFVNDGFHALDHYCYHAGGPLSLGDIEEVEGKACIICPYHKYKIVLETGEGLYYSFNPKDFSKPPKLCSKGVKQRTHHVRVSGNDVYVALSDTSQSRDSDYYSSDAFKATKENILK
;
A
#
# COMPACT_ATOMS: atom_id res chain seq x y z
N MET A 1 15.39 -1.00 -15.16
CA MET A 1 15.52 -0.41 -13.80
C MET A 1 14.38 -0.91 -12.93
N GLY A 2 14.60 -1.08 -11.62
CA GLY A 2 13.76 -1.91 -10.76
C GLY A 2 12.55 -1.20 -10.15
N ARG A 3 11.61 -2.03 -9.67
CA ARG A 3 10.46 -1.65 -8.84
C ARG A 3 10.88 -1.68 -7.37
N VAL A 4 10.61 -0.62 -6.62
CA VAL A 4 10.99 -0.56 -5.18
C VAL A 4 9.86 -1.15 -4.36
N ILE A 5 10.16 -2.20 -3.60
CA ILE A 5 9.18 -2.97 -2.84
C ILE A 5 9.38 -2.73 -1.34
N ALA A 6 8.29 -2.51 -0.62
CA ALA A 6 8.26 -2.54 0.84
C ALA A 6 7.81 -3.94 1.30
N VAL A 7 8.59 -4.55 2.19
CA VAL A 7 8.27 -5.83 2.82
C VAL A 7 7.96 -5.60 4.28
N PHE A 8 6.84 -6.13 4.74
CA PHE A 8 6.34 -6.01 6.11
C PHE A 8 6.23 -7.40 6.73
N PHE A 9 6.60 -7.53 8.00
CA PHE A 9 6.40 -8.75 8.77
C PHE A 9 5.37 -8.48 9.88
N VAL A 10 4.20 -9.12 9.79
CA VAL A 10 3.05 -8.87 10.66
C VAL A 10 2.37 -10.20 10.94
N ASN A 11 2.01 -10.48 12.19
CA ASN A 11 1.30 -11.71 12.60
C ASN A 11 1.96 -12.98 12.04
N ASP A 12 3.29 -13.05 12.14
CA ASP A 12 4.13 -14.15 11.63
C ASP A 12 4.07 -14.38 10.11
N GLY A 13 3.52 -13.42 9.35
CA GLY A 13 3.43 -13.43 7.90
C GLY A 13 4.21 -12.28 7.25
N PHE A 14 4.78 -12.54 6.06
CA PHE A 14 5.40 -11.50 5.24
C PHE A 14 4.45 -11.01 4.15
N HIS A 15 4.40 -9.69 3.99
CA HIS A 15 3.61 -9.01 2.96
C HIS A 15 4.53 -8.11 2.14
N ALA A 16 4.39 -8.12 0.81
CA ALA A 16 5.18 -7.27 -0.07
C ALA A 16 4.25 -6.40 -0.92
N LEU A 17 4.52 -5.10 -0.94
CA LEU A 17 3.77 -4.12 -1.71
C LEU A 17 4.72 -3.17 -2.43
N ASP A 18 4.22 -2.49 -3.45
CA ASP A 18 4.87 -1.27 -3.94
C ASP A 18 5.22 -0.35 -2.78
N HIS A 19 6.46 0.14 -2.73
CA HIS A 19 6.91 0.98 -1.63
C HIS A 19 6.24 2.37 -1.61
N TYR A 20 5.94 2.94 -2.77
CA TYR A 20 5.36 4.27 -2.88
C TYR A 20 3.84 4.22 -2.87
N CYS A 21 3.21 4.94 -1.95
CA CYS A 21 1.77 4.99 -1.76
C CYS A 21 1.05 5.47 -3.03
N TYR A 22 0.02 4.73 -3.45
CA TYR A 22 -0.80 5.04 -4.62
C TYR A 22 -1.45 6.43 -4.62
N HIS A 23 -1.56 7.10 -3.47
CA HIS A 23 -2.20 8.41 -3.39
C HIS A 23 -1.32 9.54 -3.89
N ALA A 24 -0.05 9.56 -3.45
CA ALA A 24 0.85 10.69 -3.66
C ALA A 24 2.34 10.32 -3.52
N GLY A 25 2.69 9.03 -3.69
CA GLY A 25 4.07 8.57 -3.67
C GLY A 25 4.75 8.56 -2.29
N GLY A 26 3.98 8.57 -1.19
CA GLY A 26 4.53 8.53 0.16
C GLY A 26 5.26 7.21 0.49
N PRO A 27 6.33 7.22 1.30
CA PRO A 27 7.15 6.05 1.59
C PRO A 27 6.45 5.10 2.58
N LEU A 28 5.83 4.03 2.08
CA LEU A 28 5.01 3.15 2.92
C LEU A 28 5.83 2.38 3.97
N SER A 29 7.11 2.10 3.73
CA SER A 29 7.94 1.41 4.74
C SER A 29 8.24 2.26 5.98
N LEU A 30 7.88 3.55 5.97
CA LEU A 30 7.97 4.45 7.13
C LEU A 30 6.60 4.68 7.81
N GLY A 31 5.56 3.97 7.37
CA GLY A 31 4.23 4.02 7.96
C GLY A 31 4.08 3.07 9.14
N ASP A 32 3.10 3.37 9.99
CA ASP A 32 2.67 2.49 11.07
C ASP A 32 1.76 1.38 10.53
N ILE A 33 1.77 0.23 11.19
CA ILE A 33 0.84 -0.87 10.90
C ILE A 33 -0.27 -0.84 11.94
N GLU A 34 -1.52 -0.74 11.48
CA GLU A 34 -2.72 -0.72 12.33
C GLU A 34 -3.69 -1.82 11.91
N GLU A 35 -4.43 -2.35 12.88
CA GLU A 35 -5.56 -3.23 12.59
C GLU A 35 -6.84 -2.41 12.37
N VAL A 36 -7.48 -2.60 11.22
CA VAL A 36 -8.71 -1.89 10.84
C VAL A 36 -9.78 -2.93 10.52
N GLU A 37 -10.74 -3.11 11.44
CA GLU A 37 -11.79 -4.14 11.35
C GLU A 37 -11.23 -5.54 11.04
N GLY A 38 -10.19 -5.96 11.78
CA GLY A 38 -9.55 -7.26 11.61
C GLY A 38 -8.59 -7.38 10.42
N LYS A 39 -8.33 -6.28 9.71
CA LYS A 39 -7.37 -6.25 8.58
C LYS A 39 -6.12 -5.48 8.97
N ALA A 40 -4.95 -6.12 8.87
CA ALA A 40 -3.67 -5.44 9.02
C ALA A 40 -3.44 -4.46 7.85
N CYS A 41 -3.27 -3.18 8.18
CA CYS A 41 -3.14 -2.10 7.22
C CYS A 41 -1.84 -1.33 7.45
N ILE A 42 -1.10 -1.05 6.38
CA ILE A 42 -0.05 -0.03 6.40
C ILE A 42 -0.69 1.35 6.29
N ILE A 43 -0.31 2.25 7.18
CA ILE A 43 -0.80 3.62 7.25
C ILE A 43 0.22 4.55 6.61
N CYS A 44 -0.12 5.10 5.46
CA CYS A 44 0.77 6.01 4.75
C CYS A 44 1.17 7.20 5.64
N PRO A 45 2.47 7.47 5.84
CA PRO A 45 2.90 8.49 6.80
C PRO A 45 2.47 9.91 6.38
N TYR A 46 2.33 10.17 5.07
CA TYR A 46 1.99 11.50 4.54
C TYR A 46 0.52 11.87 4.75
N HIS A 47 -0.42 10.99 4.41
CA HIS A 47 -1.85 11.33 4.34
C HIS A 47 -2.75 10.35 5.08
N LYS A 48 -2.18 9.41 5.84
CA LYS A 48 -2.89 8.43 6.68
C LYS A 48 -3.88 7.53 5.91
N TYR A 49 -3.61 7.34 4.62
CA TYR A 49 -4.31 6.34 3.82
C TYR A 49 -4.04 4.94 4.36
N LYS A 50 -5.11 4.17 4.53
CA LYS A 50 -5.10 2.82 5.07
C LYS A 50 -5.04 1.84 3.91
N ILE A 51 -3.99 1.03 3.83
CA ILE A 51 -3.81 0.06 2.76
C ILE A 51 -3.70 -1.33 3.36
N VAL A 52 -4.62 -2.23 3.02
CA VAL A 52 -4.60 -3.62 3.50
C VAL A 52 -3.34 -4.30 3.00
N LEU A 53 -2.55 -4.89 3.89
CA LEU A 53 -1.28 -5.53 3.54
C LEU A 53 -1.46 -6.76 2.63
N GLU A 54 -2.52 -7.52 2.88
CA GLU A 54 -2.82 -8.75 2.13
C GLU A 54 -3.28 -8.47 0.69
N THR A 55 -4.19 -7.51 0.52
CA THR A 55 -4.90 -7.31 -0.76
C THR A 55 -4.49 -6.03 -1.49
N GLY A 56 -3.86 -5.07 -0.81
CA GLY A 56 -3.57 -3.75 -1.37
C GLY A 56 -4.80 -2.83 -1.49
N GLU A 57 -5.92 -3.19 -0.85
CA GLU A 57 -7.12 -2.37 -0.84
C GLU A 57 -6.94 -1.06 -0.06
N GLY A 58 -7.38 0.05 -0.65
CA GLY A 58 -7.42 1.34 0.04
C GLY A 58 -8.71 1.52 0.84
N LEU A 59 -8.63 1.55 2.16
CA LEU A 59 -9.79 1.67 3.05
C LEU A 59 -10.05 3.12 3.46
N TYR A 60 -11.32 3.45 3.69
CA TYR A 60 -11.75 4.74 4.23
C TYR A 60 -13.06 4.62 5.00
N TYR A 61 -13.26 5.52 5.96
CA TYR A 61 -14.54 5.64 6.65
C TYR A 61 -15.44 6.64 5.92
N SER A 62 -16.66 6.21 5.61
CA SER A 62 -17.71 7.03 5.05
C SER A 62 -18.72 7.40 6.14
N PHE A 63 -19.21 8.63 6.13
CA PHE A 63 -20.26 9.08 7.06
C PHE A 63 -21.38 9.75 6.27
N ASN A 64 -22.61 9.69 6.79
CA ASN A 64 -23.74 10.37 6.18
C ASN A 64 -23.82 11.81 6.72
N PRO A 65 -23.56 12.84 5.90
CA PRO A 65 -23.60 14.23 6.38
C PRO A 65 -25.02 14.71 6.73
N LYS A 66 -26.07 13.95 6.36
CA LYS A 66 -27.47 14.25 6.71
C LYS A 66 -27.95 13.50 7.95
N ASP A 67 -27.17 12.55 8.45
CA ASP A 67 -27.53 11.70 9.59
C ASP A 67 -26.27 11.34 10.39
N PHE A 68 -25.94 12.20 11.35
CA PHE A 68 -24.79 12.02 12.26
C PHE A 68 -25.08 11.03 13.40
N SER A 69 -26.30 10.48 13.49
CA SER A 69 -26.62 9.48 14.53
C SER A 69 -26.00 8.12 14.23
N LYS A 70 -25.64 7.87 12.96
CA LYS A 70 -25.02 6.62 12.53
C LYS A 70 -23.50 6.73 12.58
N PRO A 71 -22.81 5.69 13.09
CA PRO A 71 -21.35 5.68 13.09
C PRO A 71 -20.81 5.64 11.64
N PRO A 72 -19.58 6.12 11.41
CA PRO A 72 -18.92 5.97 10.12
C PRO A 72 -18.83 4.50 9.72
N LYS A 73 -19.10 4.20 8.44
CA LYS A 73 -19.00 2.87 7.86
C LYS A 73 -17.67 2.73 7.13
N LEU A 74 -16.92 1.67 7.43
CA LEU A 74 -15.73 1.31 6.67
C LEU A 74 -16.10 0.88 5.24
N CYS A 75 -15.39 1.43 4.27
CA CYS A 75 -15.58 1.21 2.85
C CYS A 75 -14.23 0.97 2.17
N SER A 76 -14.26 0.29 1.02
CA SER A 76 -13.08 0.00 0.20
C SER A 76 -13.11 0.83 -1.09
N LYS A 77 -11.95 1.36 -1.49
CA LYS A 77 -11.70 1.96 -2.82
C LYS A 77 -11.30 0.90 -3.86
N GLY A 78 -11.36 -0.39 -3.51
CA GLY A 78 -10.80 -1.49 -4.28
C GLY A 78 -9.29 -1.61 -4.12
N VAL A 79 -8.68 -2.54 -4.87
CA VAL A 79 -7.23 -2.76 -4.88
C VAL A 79 -6.52 -1.58 -5.55
N LYS A 80 -5.78 -0.82 -4.74
CA LYS A 80 -5.13 0.43 -5.15
C LYS A 80 -3.60 0.34 -5.11
N GLN A 81 -3.07 -0.39 -4.13
CA GLN A 81 -1.66 -0.68 -4.00
C GLN A 81 -1.38 -2.07 -4.59
N ARG A 82 -0.37 -2.21 -5.44
CA ARG A 82 0.05 -3.52 -5.94
C ARG A 82 0.72 -4.32 -4.83
N THR A 83 0.26 -5.55 -4.64
CA THR A 83 0.91 -6.56 -3.78
C THR A 83 1.78 -7.50 -4.63
N HIS A 84 2.76 -8.13 -4.00
CA HIS A 84 3.71 -9.05 -4.61
C HIS A 84 3.76 -10.37 -3.84
N HIS A 85 4.17 -11.43 -4.54
CA HIS A 85 4.20 -12.76 -3.95
C HIS A 85 5.45 -12.93 -3.09
N VAL A 86 5.26 -13.36 -1.85
CA VAL A 86 6.36 -13.64 -0.92
C VAL A 86 6.47 -15.14 -0.69
N ARG A 87 7.71 -15.64 -0.66
CA ARG A 87 8.04 -17.01 -0.27
C ARG A 87 9.19 -16.98 0.74
N VAL A 88 9.02 -17.68 1.85
CA VAL A 88 10.08 -17.87 2.86
C VAL A 88 10.72 -19.24 2.66
N SER A 89 12.04 -19.31 2.76
CA SER A 89 12.79 -20.57 2.71
C SER A 89 13.99 -20.49 3.65
N GLY A 90 13.92 -21.19 4.78
CA GLY A 90 14.90 -21.02 5.85
C GLY A 90 14.84 -19.60 6.42
N ASN A 91 15.98 -18.90 6.44
CA ASN A 91 16.08 -17.50 6.89
C ASN A 91 15.93 -16.48 5.77
N ASP A 92 15.67 -16.92 4.54
CA ASP A 92 15.60 -16.05 3.37
C ASP A 92 14.16 -15.73 2.99
N VAL A 93 13.93 -14.48 2.61
CA VAL A 93 12.64 -13.98 2.08
C VAL A 93 12.81 -13.65 0.60
N TYR A 94 12.02 -14.32 -0.24
CA TYR A 94 12.01 -14.12 -1.68
C TYR A 94 10.74 -13.37 -2.08
N VAL A 95 10.88 -12.35 -2.91
CA VAL A 95 9.74 -11.61 -3.49
C VAL A 95 9.72 -11.81 -4.99
N ALA A 96 8.59 -12.32 -5.51
CA ALA A 96 8.31 -12.38 -6.94
C ALA A 96 7.34 -11.25 -7.31
N LEU A 97 7.72 -10.45 -8.30
CA LEU A 97 6.89 -9.36 -8.79
C LEU A 97 5.62 -9.91 -9.45
N SER A 98 4.46 -9.53 -8.92
CA SER A 98 3.17 -9.76 -9.58
C SER A 98 3.12 -9.18 -10.99
N ASP A 99 2.36 -9.87 -11.85
CA ASP A 99 2.02 -9.43 -13.20
C ASP A 99 1.37 -8.02 -13.19
N THR A 100 1.67 -7.24 -14.22
CA THR A 100 1.19 -5.86 -14.38
C THR A 100 0.13 -5.71 -15.47
N SER A 101 -0.49 -6.80 -15.95
CA SER A 101 -1.55 -6.74 -16.96
C SER A 101 -2.75 -5.91 -16.50
N GLN A 102 -3.13 -6.05 -15.23
CA GLN A 102 -4.12 -5.17 -14.60
C GLN A 102 -3.41 -3.99 -13.94
N SER A 103 -3.70 -2.79 -14.44
CA SER A 103 -3.17 -1.54 -13.89
C SER A 103 -3.67 -1.30 -12.46
N ARG A 104 -2.77 -0.78 -11.62
CA ARG A 104 -3.02 -0.31 -10.26
C ARG A 104 -2.56 1.14 -10.14
N ASP A 105 -3.25 1.93 -9.34
CA ASP A 105 -2.90 3.34 -9.09
C ASP A 105 -1.43 3.50 -8.62
N SER A 106 -0.88 2.54 -7.87
CA SER A 106 0.53 2.56 -7.45
C SER A 106 1.55 2.36 -8.57
N ASP A 107 1.16 1.85 -9.75
CA ASP A 107 2.07 1.60 -10.89
C ASP A 107 2.72 2.91 -11.37
N TYR A 108 2.00 4.02 -11.32
CA TYR A 108 2.54 5.34 -11.68
C TYR A 108 3.78 5.68 -10.86
N TYR A 109 3.73 5.45 -9.54
CA TYR A 109 4.85 5.75 -8.64
C TYR A 109 5.99 4.73 -8.72
N SER A 110 5.79 3.63 -9.45
CA SER A 110 6.83 2.66 -9.79
C SER A 110 7.45 2.93 -11.18
N SER A 111 6.88 3.84 -11.96
CA SER A 111 7.29 4.17 -13.33
C SER A 111 8.58 5.00 -13.38
N ASP A 112 9.25 4.97 -14.53
CA ASP A 112 10.46 5.76 -14.77
C ASP A 112 10.16 7.27 -14.85
N ALA A 113 8.96 7.65 -15.30
CA ALA A 113 8.51 9.04 -15.33
C ALA A 113 8.45 9.67 -13.93
N PHE A 114 7.94 8.92 -12.95
CA PHE A 114 7.91 9.38 -11.56
C PHE A 114 9.32 9.45 -10.97
N LYS A 115 10.17 8.46 -11.23
CA LYS A 115 11.57 8.45 -10.75
C LYS A 115 12.35 9.67 -11.25
N ALA A 116 12.27 9.98 -12.54
CA ALA A 116 12.94 11.15 -13.12
C ALA A 116 12.46 12.46 -12.47
N THR A 117 11.15 12.58 -12.23
CA THR A 117 10.58 13.75 -11.53
C THR A 117 11.12 13.87 -10.10
N LYS A 118 11.14 12.76 -9.35
CA LYS A 118 11.64 12.73 -7.97
C LYS A 118 13.13 13.08 -7.89
N GLU A 119 13.95 12.54 -8.78
CA GLU A 119 15.39 12.84 -8.84
C GLU A 119 15.66 14.31 -9.15
N ASN A 120 14.84 14.94 -9.98
CA ASN A 120 14.99 16.36 -10.31
C ASN A 120 14.58 17.30 -9.15
N ILE A 121 13.66 16.88 -8.28
CA ILE A 121 13.24 17.65 -7.10
C ILE A 121 14.28 17.56 -5.97
N LEU A 122 15.03 16.45 -5.90
CA LEU A 122 16.03 16.19 -4.85
C LEU A 122 17.45 16.68 -5.22
N LYS A 123 17.63 17.27 -6.40
CA LYS A 123 18.86 17.96 -6.83
C LYS A 123 18.77 19.43 -6.45
#